data_AF-A0A022QTM9-F1
#
_entry.id   AF-A0A022QTM9-F1
#
_cell.length_a   1.000
_cell.length_b   1.000
_cell.length_c   1.000
_cell.angle_alpha   90.00
_cell.angle_beta   90.00
_cell.angle_gamma   90.00
#
_symmetry.space_group_name_H-M   'P 1'
#
loop_
_entity.id
_entity.type
_entity.pdbx_description
1 polymer ?
#
loop_
_entity_poly.entity_id
_entity_poly.type
_entity_poly.pdbx_seq_one_letter_code
_entity_poly.pdbx_strand_id
1 'polypeptide(L)'
;MSLAEMLKLVQTMDYSCIVFDTAPTGHTLRLLQFPSTLEKGLAKIMSLKSRFGGLLGQMTRLFGLGDEFGEDAILGKLEGMKEVIQQVNQQFKDPDLTTFVCVCIPEFLSLYETERLVQELTKFEIDTHNIIINQVIFDEEVIQSKLLKARMRMQQKYLDQFYMLYDDFNITKLPLLPQEVCGVEALKAFSHNFVTPYKSSITRGTIEELELRVSALNEQLKDAEPELERLRKGKQKIDEAI
;
A
#
# COMPACT_ATOMS: atom_id res chain seq x y z
N MET A 1 -2.06 6.10 -14.93
CA MET A 1 -2.82 7.37 -14.97
C MET A 1 -1.86 8.52 -15.12
N SER A 2 -2.24 9.54 -15.90
CA SER A 2 -1.49 10.78 -15.98
C SER A 2 -1.85 11.70 -14.81
N LEU A 3 -0.90 12.52 -14.34
CA LEU A 3 -1.16 13.49 -13.28
C LEU A 3 -2.28 14.48 -13.68
N ALA A 4 -2.39 14.84 -14.95
CA ALA A 4 -3.45 15.73 -15.43
C ALA A 4 -4.84 15.14 -15.21
N GLU A 5 -5.00 13.81 -15.35
CA GLU A 5 -6.25 13.13 -15.03
C GLU A 5 -6.51 13.11 -13.52
N MET A 6 -5.49 12.90 -12.70
CA MET A 6 -5.60 12.99 -11.24
C MET A 6 -6.07 14.39 -10.81
N LEU A 7 -5.41 15.46 -11.30
CA LEU A 7 -5.79 16.84 -11.04
C LEU A 7 -7.24 17.13 -11.48
N LYS A 8 -7.63 16.62 -12.65
CA LYS A 8 -9.00 16.79 -13.16
C LYS A 8 -10.03 16.10 -12.26
N LEU A 9 -9.79 14.86 -11.84
CA LEU A 9 -10.71 14.10 -10.99
C LEU A 9 -10.87 14.73 -9.59
N VAL A 10 -9.77 15.24 -9.04
CA VAL A 10 -9.76 15.98 -7.77
C VAL A 10 -10.58 17.27 -7.88
N GLN A 11 -10.56 17.94 -9.04
CA GLN A 11 -11.32 19.18 -9.26
C GLN A 11 -12.81 18.97 -9.53
N THR A 12 -13.18 17.94 -10.29
CA THR A 12 -14.60 17.75 -10.66
C THR A 12 -15.42 17.16 -9.52
N MET A 13 -14.79 16.47 -8.56
CA MET A 13 -15.46 15.83 -7.41
C MET A 13 -16.67 14.96 -7.81
N ASP A 14 -16.62 14.33 -9.00
CA ASP A 14 -17.71 13.50 -9.52
C ASP A 14 -17.89 12.17 -8.74
N TYR A 15 -16.97 11.86 -7.83
CA TYR A 15 -16.93 10.64 -7.05
C TYR A 15 -16.77 10.96 -5.56
N SER A 16 -17.40 10.16 -4.70
CA SER A 16 -17.26 10.30 -3.25
C SER A 16 -15.89 9.86 -2.72
N CYS A 17 -15.20 8.97 -3.43
CA CYS A 17 -13.87 8.47 -3.09
C CYS A 17 -13.14 8.05 -4.36
N ILE A 18 -11.85 8.36 -4.46
CA ILE A 18 -10.98 7.98 -5.56
C ILE A 18 -9.78 7.23 -4.97
N VAL A 19 -9.51 6.02 -5.47
CA VAL A 19 -8.35 5.22 -5.05
C VAL A 19 -7.29 5.29 -6.14
N PHE A 20 -6.10 5.77 -5.76
CA PHE A 20 -4.95 5.85 -6.66
C PHE A 20 -4.02 4.66 -6.45
N ASP A 21 -3.92 3.78 -7.45
CA ASP A 21 -2.89 2.75 -7.51
C ASP A 21 -1.61 3.36 -8.09
N THR A 22 -0.57 3.43 -7.25
CA THR A 22 0.65 4.17 -7.57
C THR A 22 1.79 3.24 -8.00
N ALA A 23 2.77 3.81 -8.68
CA ALA A 23 3.99 3.09 -9.06
C ALA A 23 4.84 2.72 -7.81
N PRO A 24 5.97 2.00 -7.95
CA PRO A 24 6.85 1.73 -6.82
C PRO A 24 7.33 3.00 -6.12
N THR A 25 7.71 2.87 -4.84
CA THR A 25 8.01 3.93 -3.88
C THR A 25 8.66 5.18 -4.47
N GLY A 26 9.80 5.05 -5.15
CA GLY A 26 10.56 6.19 -5.68
C GLY A 26 9.85 6.98 -6.80
N HIS A 27 8.96 6.35 -7.57
CA HIS A 27 8.20 7.02 -8.61
C HIS A 27 6.99 7.77 -8.04
N THR A 28 6.34 7.20 -7.03
CA THR A 28 5.22 7.84 -6.33
C THR A 28 5.65 9.11 -5.62
N LEU A 29 6.82 9.11 -4.97
CA LEU A 29 7.34 10.30 -4.33
C LEU A 29 7.57 11.46 -5.31
N ARG A 30 8.01 11.18 -6.55
CA ARG A 30 8.14 12.22 -7.58
C ARG A 30 6.79 12.80 -8.00
N LEU A 31 5.74 11.98 -8.04
CA LEU A 31 4.38 12.43 -8.34
C LEU A 31 3.88 13.38 -7.25
N LEU A 32 4.08 13.03 -5.97
CA LEU A 32 3.64 13.82 -4.82
C LEU A 32 4.46 15.13 -4.65
N GLN A 33 5.74 15.13 -5.03
CA GLN A 33 6.59 16.32 -5.03
C GLN A 33 6.26 17.32 -6.14
N PHE A 34 5.60 16.87 -7.21
CA PHE A 34 5.48 17.62 -8.44
C PHE A 34 4.63 18.90 -8.32
N PRO A 35 3.47 18.94 -7.62
CA PRO A 35 2.71 20.16 -7.41
C PRO A 35 3.57 21.29 -6.82
N SER A 36 4.33 20.99 -5.76
CA SER A 36 5.23 21.96 -5.12
C SER A 36 6.37 22.43 -6.04
N THR A 37 6.85 21.54 -6.92
CA THR A 37 7.93 21.85 -7.87
C THR A 37 7.42 22.73 -9.01
N LEU A 38 6.23 22.44 -9.53
CA LEU A 38 5.56 23.28 -10.52
C LEU A 38 5.23 24.66 -9.96
N GLU A 39 4.69 24.74 -8.74
CA GLU A 39 4.37 26.02 -8.10
C GLU A 39 5.61 26.92 -8.00
N LYS A 40 6.74 26.36 -7.53
CA LYS A 40 8.03 27.07 -7.48
C LYS A 40 8.52 27.49 -8.86
N GLY A 41 8.36 26.63 -9.87
CA GLY A 41 8.70 26.91 -11.27
C GLY A 41 7.89 28.06 -11.85
N LEU A 42 6.56 28.02 -11.69
CA LEU A 42 5.63 29.05 -12.13
C LEU A 42 5.94 30.38 -11.43
N ALA A 43 6.16 30.40 -10.12
CA ALA A 43 6.53 31.60 -9.39
C ALA A 43 7.84 32.23 -9.91
N LYS A 44 8.82 31.40 -10.27
CA LYS A 44 10.08 31.86 -10.86
C LYS A 44 9.90 32.44 -12.26
N ILE A 45 9.05 31.84 -13.09
CA ILE A 45 8.72 32.37 -14.42
C ILE A 45 7.99 33.72 -14.29
N MET A 46 7.00 33.83 -13.39
CA MET A 46 6.27 35.08 -13.15
C MET A 46 7.21 36.19 -12.65
N SER A 47 8.12 35.88 -11.72
CA SER A 47 9.09 36.87 -11.22
C SER A 47 10.17 37.25 -12.24
N LEU A 48 10.54 36.34 -13.14
CA LEU A 48 11.42 36.67 -14.26
C LEU A 48 10.69 37.57 -15.27
N LYS A 49 9.44 37.25 -15.60
CA LYS A 49 8.61 38.08 -16.48
C LYS A 49 8.38 39.47 -15.88
N SER A 50 8.15 39.62 -14.58
CA SER A 50 7.96 40.95 -13.99
C SER A 50 9.21 41.83 -14.08
N ARG A 51 10.41 41.21 -14.00
CA ARG A 51 11.69 41.92 -14.15
C ARG A 51 12.03 42.26 -15.59
N PHE A 52 11.74 41.36 -16.52
CA PHE A 52 12.07 41.52 -17.95
C PHE A 52 10.94 42.16 -18.77
N GLY A 53 9.69 42.10 -18.31
CA GLY A 53 8.52 42.61 -19.01
C GLY A 53 8.51 44.13 -19.14
N GLY A 54 9.05 44.85 -18.14
CA GLY A 54 9.25 46.30 -18.25
C GLY A 54 10.25 46.70 -19.35
N LEU A 55 11.22 45.83 -19.64
CA LEU A 55 12.24 46.04 -20.66
C LEU A 55 11.77 45.55 -22.04
N LEU A 56 11.09 44.40 -22.08
CA LEU A 56 10.44 43.85 -23.27
C LEU A 56 9.38 44.82 -23.77
N GLY A 57 8.48 45.30 -22.91
CA GLY A 57 7.42 46.25 -23.27
C GLY A 57 7.94 47.61 -23.73
N GLN A 58 9.17 48.01 -23.36
CA GLN A 58 9.83 49.19 -23.95
C GLN A 58 10.41 48.87 -25.33
N MET A 59 11.01 47.70 -25.50
CA MET A 59 11.60 47.26 -26.77
C MET A 59 10.52 47.01 -27.85
N THR A 60 9.41 46.37 -27.48
CA THR A 60 8.25 46.10 -28.35
C THR A 60 7.63 47.41 -28.85
N ARG A 61 7.46 48.40 -27.96
CA ARG A 61 7.02 49.77 -28.31
C ARG A 61 7.99 50.50 -29.23
N LEU A 62 9.30 50.28 -29.10
CA LEU A 62 10.33 50.91 -29.93
C LEU A 62 10.42 50.27 -31.33
N PHE A 63 10.19 48.96 -31.44
CA PHE A 63 10.25 48.21 -32.70
C PHE A 63 8.92 48.20 -33.49
N GLY A 64 7.88 48.88 -33.01
CA GLY A 64 6.60 48.99 -33.72
C GLY A 64 5.83 47.68 -33.85
N LEU A 65 6.26 46.64 -33.15
CA LEU A 65 5.51 45.40 -32.96
C LEU A 65 4.52 45.72 -31.85
N GLY A 66 3.24 45.96 -32.17
CA GLY A 66 2.19 46.20 -31.18
C GLY A 66 2.00 45.00 -30.23
N ASP A 67 1.13 45.18 -29.23
CA ASP A 67 0.63 44.20 -28.23
C ASP A 67 -0.04 42.94 -28.85
N GLU A 68 0.60 42.29 -29.82
CA GLU A 68 0.11 41.10 -30.52
C GLU A 68 0.79 39.81 -30.06
N PHE A 69 1.68 39.87 -29.07
CA PHE A 69 1.98 38.67 -28.31
C PHE A 69 0.79 38.44 -27.40
N GLY A 70 0.15 37.26 -27.49
CA GLY A 70 -0.92 36.81 -26.60
C GLY A 70 -0.46 36.62 -25.15
N GLU A 71 0.31 37.55 -24.62
CA GLU A 71 0.91 37.58 -23.30
C GLU A 71 -0.14 37.52 -22.21
N ASP A 72 -1.27 38.23 -22.36
CA ASP A 72 -2.38 38.22 -21.41
C ASP A 72 -3.09 36.87 -21.40
N ALA A 73 -3.26 36.25 -22.57
CA ALA A 73 -3.84 34.91 -22.69
C ALA A 73 -2.93 33.83 -22.09
N ILE A 74 -1.60 33.98 -22.23
CA ILE A 74 -0.62 33.10 -21.60
C ILE A 74 -0.60 33.35 -20.08
N LEU A 75 -0.70 34.61 -19.63
CA LEU A 75 -0.72 34.94 -18.21
C LEU A 75 -1.94 34.33 -17.50
N GLY A 76 -3.14 34.53 -18.05
CA GLY A 76 -4.37 33.98 -17.48
C GLY A 76 -4.37 32.46 -17.42
N LYS A 77 -3.75 31.79 -18.41
CA LYS A 77 -3.54 30.33 -18.36
C LYS A 77 -2.57 29.92 -17.26
N LEU A 78 -1.47 30.64 -17.07
CA LEU A 78 -0.48 30.34 -16.01
C LEU A 78 -1.05 30.58 -14.61
N GLU A 79 -1.85 31.63 -14.44
CA GLU A 79 -2.55 31.92 -13.19
C GLU A 79 -3.60 30.85 -12.87
N GLY A 80 -4.43 30.47 -13.84
CA GLY A 80 -5.39 29.38 -13.65
C GLY A 80 -4.71 28.04 -13.30
N MET A 81 -3.57 27.72 -13.93
CA MET A 81 -2.79 26.53 -13.57
C MET A 81 -2.24 26.60 -12.15
N LYS A 82 -1.79 27.78 -11.69
CA LYS A 82 -1.30 27.97 -10.33
C LYS A 82 -2.41 27.71 -9.31
N GLU A 83 -3.61 28.24 -9.54
CA GLU A 83 -4.77 28.02 -8.66
C GLU A 83 -5.12 26.53 -8.54
N VAL A 84 -5.17 25.81 -9.66
CA VAL A 84 -5.40 24.36 -9.70
C VAL A 84 -4.37 23.62 -8.84
N ILE A 85 -3.08 23.94 -9.02
CA ILE A 85 -1.98 23.28 -8.31
C ILE A 85 -2.07 23.55 -6.80
N GLN A 86 -2.37 24.78 -6.40
CA GLN A 86 -2.51 25.16 -5.00
C GLN A 86 -3.69 24.43 -4.34
N GLN A 87 -4.84 24.37 -5.01
CA GLN A 87 -6.00 23.62 -4.52
C GLN A 87 -5.68 22.14 -4.31
N VAL A 88 -5.03 21.50 -5.29
CA VAL A 88 -4.65 20.08 -5.16
C VAL A 88 -3.65 19.87 -4.03
N ASN A 89 -2.64 20.73 -3.92
CA ASN A 89 -1.64 20.63 -2.86
C ASN A 89 -2.28 20.79 -1.48
N GLN A 90 -3.29 21.67 -1.35
CA GLN A 90 -4.06 21.82 -0.12
C GLN A 90 -4.86 20.55 0.20
N GLN A 91 -5.55 19.96 -0.78
CA GLN A 91 -6.32 18.74 -0.56
C GLN A 91 -5.46 17.52 -0.21
N PHE A 92 -4.26 17.39 -0.79
CA PHE A 92 -3.36 16.28 -0.43
C PHE A 92 -2.80 16.38 0.99
N LYS A 93 -2.76 17.58 1.54
CA LYS A 93 -2.29 17.83 2.91
C LYS A 93 -3.39 17.81 3.95
N ASP A 94 -4.64 17.69 3.52
CA ASP A 94 -5.79 17.63 4.42
C ASP A 94 -6.05 16.17 4.83
N PRO A 95 -5.82 15.80 6.11
CA PRO A 95 -5.99 14.43 6.59
C PRO A 95 -7.46 13.96 6.58
N ASP A 96 -8.43 14.90 6.56
CA ASP A 96 -9.86 14.55 6.46
C ASP A 96 -10.28 14.24 5.02
N LEU A 97 -9.47 14.62 4.02
CA LEU A 97 -9.75 14.41 2.60
C LEU A 97 -8.85 13.35 1.95
N THR A 98 -7.57 13.31 2.31
CA THR A 98 -6.56 12.46 1.68
C THR A 98 -5.79 11.70 2.73
N THR A 99 -5.68 10.38 2.55
CA THR A 99 -4.78 9.52 3.34
C THR A 99 -4.01 8.57 2.43
N PHE A 100 -2.79 8.24 2.81
CA PHE A 100 -1.93 7.28 2.11
C PHE A 100 -1.96 5.92 2.83
N VAL A 101 -2.09 4.83 2.08
CA VAL A 101 -2.04 3.46 2.62
C VAL A 101 -0.81 2.75 2.09
N CYS A 102 0.12 2.42 2.97
CA CYS A 102 1.35 1.72 2.60
C CYS A 102 1.09 0.21 2.48
N VAL A 103 1.54 -0.42 1.39
CA VAL A 103 1.47 -1.89 1.21
C VAL A 103 2.88 -2.46 1.13
N CYS A 104 3.19 -3.46 1.95
CA CYS A 104 4.51 -4.06 2.04
C CYS A 104 4.42 -5.59 2.27
N ILE A 105 5.58 -6.25 2.32
CA ILE A 105 5.73 -7.65 2.73
C ILE A 105 6.66 -7.74 3.95
N PRO A 106 6.57 -8.79 4.79
CA PRO A 106 7.35 -8.90 6.03
C PRO A 106 8.80 -9.34 5.75
N GLU A 107 9.56 -8.47 5.08
CA GLU A 107 10.97 -8.66 4.73
C GLU A 107 11.77 -7.38 4.96
N PHE A 108 13.08 -7.54 5.17
CA PHE A 108 13.99 -6.42 5.48
C PHE A 108 13.91 -5.26 4.46
N LEU A 109 14.06 -5.56 3.17
CA LEU A 109 14.09 -4.52 2.15
C LEU A 109 12.75 -3.80 2.04
N SER A 110 11.65 -4.54 2.20
CA SER A 110 10.30 -3.96 2.15
C SER A 110 10.01 -3.08 3.36
N LEU A 111 10.47 -3.47 4.56
CA LEU A 111 10.41 -2.62 5.76
C LEU A 111 11.21 -1.32 5.55
N TYR A 112 12.45 -1.42 5.08
CA TYR A 112 13.32 -0.26 4.83
C TYR A 112 12.73 0.72 3.82
N GLU A 113 12.20 0.22 2.69
CA GLU A 113 11.56 1.07 1.69
C GLU A 113 10.25 1.70 2.22
N THR A 114 9.50 0.98 3.06
CA THR A 114 8.29 1.52 3.69
C THR A 114 8.63 2.62 4.69
N GLU A 115 9.67 2.46 5.50
CA GLU A 115 10.13 3.50 6.41
C GLU A 115 10.54 4.77 5.68
N ARG A 116 11.32 4.62 4.61
CA ARG A 116 11.70 5.73 3.76
C ARG A 116 10.48 6.41 3.12
N LEU A 117 9.47 5.64 2.71
CA LEU A 117 8.21 6.18 2.17
C LEU A 117 7.48 7.01 3.22
N VAL A 118 7.28 6.47 4.43
CA VAL A 118 6.57 7.16 5.52
C VAL A 118 7.28 8.47 5.88
N GLN A 119 8.62 8.44 6.03
CA GLN A 119 9.40 9.65 6.30
C GLN A 119 9.23 10.73 5.22
N GLU A 120 9.15 10.34 3.96
CA GLU A 120 8.94 11.27 2.85
C GLU A 120 7.50 11.80 2.81
N LEU A 121 6.49 10.96 3.07
CA LEU A 121 5.08 11.39 3.19
C LEU A 121 4.92 12.42 4.31
N THR A 122 5.55 12.20 5.47
CA THR A 122 5.57 13.18 6.57
C THR A 122 6.21 14.50 6.15
N LYS A 123 7.31 14.48 5.38
CA LYS A 123 7.92 15.72 4.83
C LYS A 123 7.01 16.46 3.86
N PHE A 124 6.14 15.75 3.15
CA PHE A 124 5.13 16.35 2.27
C PHE A 124 3.85 16.74 3.00
N GLU A 125 3.76 16.50 4.32
CA GLU A 125 2.56 16.72 5.14
C GLU A 125 1.36 15.93 4.61
N ILE A 126 1.61 14.72 4.07
CA ILE A 126 0.55 13.82 3.63
C ILE A 126 0.26 12.82 4.74
N ASP A 127 -1.02 12.70 5.08
CA ASP A 127 -1.51 11.77 6.09
C ASP A 127 -1.19 10.31 5.74
N THR A 128 -0.72 9.55 6.73
CA THR A 128 -0.56 8.11 6.61
C THR A 128 -0.68 7.47 7.99
N HIS A 129 -1.69 6.61 8.15
CA HIS A 129 -2.01 5.92 9.41
C HIS A 129 -2.29 4.44 9.22
N ASN A 130 -2.13 3.91 8.00
CA ASN A 130 -2.52 2.54 7.65
C ASN A 130 -1.38 1.85 6.90
N ILE A 131 -0.99 0.67 7.39
CA ILE A 131 0.00 -0.21 6.75
C ILE A 131 -0.63 -1.58 6.52
N ILE A 132 -0.56 -2.08 5.30
CA ILE A 132 -0.96 -3.43 4.92
C ILE A 132 0.28 -4.27 4.70
N ILE A 133 0.43 -5.33 5.48
CA ILE A 133 1.50 -6.32 5.32
C ILE A 133 0.90 -7.53 4.61
N ASN A 134 1.23 -7.69 3.33
CA ASN A 134 0.75 -8.78 2.48
C ASN A 134 1.70 -10.00 2.52
N GLN A 135 1.22 -11.14 2.01
CA GLN A 135 1.99 -12.39 1.90
C GLN A 135 2.53 -12.89 3.25
N VAL A 136 1.77 -12.67 4.32
CA VAL A 136 2.09 -13.20 5.65
C VAL A 136 1.76 -14.69 5.68
N ILE A 137 2.73 -15.51 6.05
CA ILE A 137 2.52 -16.95 6.21
C ILE A 137 1.97 -17.18 7.62
N PHE A 138 0.71 -17.59 7.69
CA PHE A 138 0.07 -17.98 8.95
C PHE A 138 0.32 -19.46 9.25
N ASP A 139 0.35 -19.80 10.54
CA ASP A 139 0.55 -21.17 11.00
C ASP A 139 -0.76 -21.94 10.93
N GLU A 140 -1.14 -22.47 9.76
CA GLU A 140 -2.47 -23.09 9.59
C GLU A 140 -2.52 -24.59 9.89
N GLU A 141 -1.37 -25.28 9.82
CA GLU A 141 -1.29 -26.74 9.97
C GLU A 141 -0.06 -27.14 10.77
N VAL A 142 0.05 -28.43 11.16
CA VAL A 142 1.29 -28.99 11.71
C VAL A 142 2.32 -29.07 10.58
N ILE A 143 2.92 -27.93 10.25
CA ILE A 143 3.90 -27.81 9.18
C ILE A 143 5.13 -28.63 9.59
N GLN A 144 5.51 -29.63 8.81
CA GLN A 144 6.77 -30.38 9.01
C GLN A 144 7.96 -29.77 8.26
N SER A 145 7.71 -28.87 7.30
CA SER A 145 8.75 -28.25 6.48
C SER A 145 9.68 -27.34 7.29
N LYS A 146 10.98 -27.66 7.27
CA LYS A 146 12.04 -26.84 7.88
C LYS A 146 12.15 -25.45 7.23
N LEU A 147 11.95 -25.36 5.92
CA LEU A 147 12.04 -24.10 5.16
C LEU A 147 10.89 -23.16 5.48
N LEU A 148 9.65 -23.67 5.51
CA LEU A 148 8.47 -22.86 5.88
C LEU A 148 8.60 -22.32 7.30
N LYS A 149 9.00 -23.18 8.27
CA LYS A 149 9.27 -22.72 9.64
C LYS A 149 10.34 -21.65 9.72
N ALA A 150 11.41 -21.76 8.93
CA ALA A 150 12.45 -20.75 8.88
C ALA A 150 11.93 -19.43 8.29
N ARG A 151 11.11 -19.50 7.23
CA ARG A 151 10.48 -18.33 6.59
C ARG A 151 9.52 -17.63 7.53
N MET A 152 8.65 -18.37 8.24
CA MET A 152 7.74 -17.81 9.24
C MET A 152 8.48 -17.11 10.38
N ARG A 153 9.55 -17.73 10.93
CA ARG A 153 10.40 -17.09 11.94
C ARG A 153 11.04 -15.80 11.43
N MET A 154 11.50 -15.80 10.19
CA MET A 154 12.06 -14.61 9.55
C MET A 154 10.99 -13.52 9.39
N GLN A 155 9.78 -13.86 8.92
CA GLN A 155 8.67 -12.91 8.80
C GLN A 155 8.28 -12.36 10.17
N GLN A 156 8.16 -13.20 11.20
CA GLN A 156 7.80 -12.79 12.56
C GLN A 156 8.75 -11.72 13.10
N LYS A 157 10.07 -11.90 12.92
CA LYS A 157 11.06 -10.89 13.30
C LYS A 157 10.75 -9.52 12.69
N TYR A 158 10.35 -9.45 11.42
CA TYR A 158 10.04 -8.18 10.77
C TYR A 158 8.64 -7.65 11.13
N LEU A 159 7.66 -8.53 11.34
CA LEU A 159 6.36 -8.15 11.88
C LEU A 159 6.51 -7.48 13.25
N ASP A 160 7.32 -8.05 14.14
CA ASP A 160 7.60 -7.46 15.45
C ASP A 160 8.23 -6.07 15.31
N GLN A 161 9.17 -5.89 14.35
CA GLN A 161 9.75 -4.58 14.05
C GLN A 161 8.71 -3.57 13.53
N PHE A 162 7.79 -3.98 12.65
CA PHE A 162 6.70 -3.11 12.21
C PHE A 162 5.84 -2.65 13.40
N TYR A 163 5.44 -3.55 14.29
CA TYR A 163 4.66 -3.17 15.48
C TYR A 163 5.43 -2.31 16.48
N MET A 164 6.75 -2.42 16.54
CA MET A 164 7.58 -1.55 17.38
C MET A 164 7.77 -0.15 16.80
N LEU A 165 7.85 -0.02 15.47
CA LEU A 165 8.12 1.25 14.78
C LEU A 165 6.85 2.07 14.51
N TYR A 166 5.70 1.41 14.38
CA TYR A 166 4.44 2.00 13.96
C TYR A 166 3.31 1.58 14.91
N ASP A 167 3.48 1.85 16.20
CA ASP A 167 2.49 1.53 17.24
C ASP A 167 1.22 2.39 17.15
N ASP A 168 1.34 3.56 16.52
CA ASP A 168 0.28 4.51 16.19
C ASP A 168 -0.41 4.23 14.84
N PHE A 169 0.03 3.22 14.09
CA PHE A 169 -0.57 2.84 12.81
C PHE A 169 -1.53 1.65 12.94
N ASN A 170 -2.55 1.66 12.09
CA ASN A 170 -3.40 0.51 11.84
C ASN A 170 -2.68 -0.48 10.92
N ILE A 171 -2.07 -1.51 11.51
CA ILE A 171 -1.40 -2.59 10.76
C ILE A 171 -2.38 -3.72 10.45
N THR A 172 -2.66 -3.92 9.15
CA THR A 172 -3.47 -5.03 8.63
C THR A 172 -2.58 -6.11 8.03
N LYS A 173 -2.72 -7.36 8.48
CA LYS A 173 -1.97 -8.51 7.96
C LYS A 173 -2.83 -9.32 7.00
N LEU A 174 -2.34 -9.56 5.78
CA LEU A 174 -3.02 -10.37 4.78
C LEU A 174 -2.25 -11.68 4.51
N PRO A 175 -2.96 -12.81 4.37
CA PRO A 175 -2.33 -14.11 4.20
C PRO A 175 -1.66 -14.25 2.82
N LEU A 176 -0.59 -15.04 2.78
CA LEU A 176 -0.08 -15.60 1.52
C LEU A 176 -1.07 -16.65 1.02
N LEU A 177 -1.71 -16.40 -0.13
CA LEU A 177 -2.59 -17.37 -0.76
C LEU A 177 -1.79 -18.36 -1.64
N PRO A 178 -2.23 -19.63 -1.75
CA PRO A 178 -1.55 -20.65 -2.55
C PRO A 178 -1.70 -20.44 -4.06
N GLN A 179 -2.68 -19.63 -4.47
CA GLN A 179 -3.00 -19.33 -5.86
C GLN A 179 -3.05 -17.82 -6.06
N GLU A 180 -2.81 -17.40 -7.30
CA GLU A 180 -2.93 -16.00 -7.69
C GLU A 180 -4.40 -15.53 -7.59
N VAL A 181 -4.60 -14.31 -7.10
CA VAL A 181 -5.94 -13.72 -6.96
C VAL A 181 -6.35 -13.13 -8.30
N CYS A 182 -7.03 -13.95 -9.10
CA CYS A 182 -7.48 -13.58 -10.44
C CYS A 182 -9.01 -13.68 -10.57
N GLY A 183 -9.62 -12.66 -11.19
CA GLY A 183 -11.07 -12.59 -11.39
C GLY A 183 -11.82 -11.89 -10.26
N VAL A 184 -13.05 -11.46 -10.55
CA VAL A 184 -13.86 -10.62 -9.66
C VAL A 184 -14.25 -11.37 -8.39
N GLU A 185 -14.57 -12.66 -8.50
CA GLU A 185 -14.96 -13.51 -7.39
C GLU A 185 -13.80 -13.71 -6.42
N ALA A 186 -12.59 -13.97 -6.93
CA ALA A 186 -11.39 -14.13 -6.11
C ALA A 186 -11.02 -12.82 -5.40
N LEU A 187 -11.11 -11.68 -6.10
CA LEU A 187 -10.90 -10.35 -5.51
C LEU A 187 -11.91 -10.05 -4.40
N LYS A 188 -13.19 -10.35 -4.62
CA LYS A 188 -14.23 -10.22 -3.58
C LYS A 188 -13.96 -11.14 -2.40
N ALA A 189 -13.56 -12.39 -2.62
CA ALA A 189 -13.20 -13.29 -1.53
C ALA A 189 -11.99 -12.73 -0.74
N PHE A 190 -10.96 -12.27 -1.43
CA PHE A 190 -9.76 -11.70 -0.81
C PHE A 190 -10.04 -10.40 -0.03
N SER A 191 -10.97 -9.56 -0.50
CA SER A 191 -11.30 -8.28 0.15
C SER A 191 -11.88 -8.46 1.56
N HIS A 192 -12.46 -9.61 1.88
CA HIS A 192 -12.97 -9.88 3.24
C HIS A 192 -11.87 -9.83 4.31
N ASN A 193 -10.62 -10.16 3.94
CA ASN A 193 -9.46 -10.14 4.84
C ASN A 193 -9.05 -8.73 5.27
N PHE A 194 -9.54 -7.68 4.59
CA PHE A 194 -9.27 -6.29 4.98
C PHE A 194 -10.21 -5.80 6.09
N VAL A 195 -11.41 -6.35 6.17
CA VAL A 195 -12.44 -5.94 7.15
C VAL A 195 -12.40 -6.84 8.37
N THR A 196 -12.21 -8.13 8.15
CA THR A 196 -12.12 -9.13 9.23
C THR A 196 -10.67 -9.62 9.31
N PRO A 197 -9.96 -9.37 10.41
CA PRO A 197 -8.59 -9.85 10.56
C PRO A 197 -8.51 -11.35 10.33
N TYR A 198 -7.62 -11.77 9.43
CA TYR A 198 -7.42 -13.18 9.15
C TYR A 198 -7.01 -13.92 10.43
N LYS A 199 -7.78 -14.94 10.80
CA LYS A 199 -7.50 -15.77 11.97
C LYS A 199 -6.93 -17.09 11.50
N SER A 200 -5.74 -17.42 12.00
CA SER A 200 -5.15 -18.74 11.77
C SER A 200 -6.03 -19.83 12.37
N SER A 201 -6.14 -20.97 11.68
CA SER A 201 -6.71 -22.22 12.19
C SER A 201 -5.88 -22.83 13.34
N ILE A 202 -4.64 -22.40 13.52
CA ILE A 202 -3.85 -22.66 14.73
C ILE A 202 -3.63 -21.38 15.51
N THR A 203 -4.45 -21.20 16.53
CA THR A 203 -4.13 -20.30 17.63
C THR A 203 -3.15 -21.02 18.54
N ARG A 204 -1.88 -20.62 18.52
CA ARG A 204 -0.96 -20.96 19.62
C ARG A 204 -1.20 -19.94 20.73
N GLY A 205 -2.31 -20.12 21.44
CA GLY A 205 -2.66 -19.24 22.55
C GLY A 205 -1.95 -19.60 23.83
N THR A 206 -2.51 -19.05 24.91
CA THR A 206 -2.15 -19.32 26.30
C THR A 206 -2.06 -20.81 26.60
N ILE A 207 -1.45 -21.17 27.74
CA ILE A 207 -1.30 -22.56 28.19
C ILE A 207 -2.63 -23.34 28.06
N GLU A 208 -3.75 -22.70 28.42
CA GLU A 208 -5.11 -23.25 28.36
C GLU A 208 -5.56 -23.61 26.94
N GLU A 209 -5.28 -22.75 25.94
CA GLU A 209 -5.61 -23.03 24.54
C GLU A 209 -4.74 -24.16 23.96
N LEU A 210 -3.48 -24.24 24.40
CA LEU A 210 -2.58 -25.33 24.02
C LEU A 210 -3.02 -26.66 24.64
N GLU A 211 -3.43 -26.66 25.90
CA GLU A 211 -3.95 -27.84 26.61
C GLU A 211 -5.24 -28.37 25.96
N LEU A 212 -6.17 -27.49 25.60
CA LEU A 212 -7.38 -27.84 24.84
C LEU A 212 -7.04 -28.48 23.50
N ARG A 213 -6.06 -27.92 22.77
CA ARG A 213 -5.63 -28.47 21.48
C ARG A 213 -4.95 -29.82 21.62
N VAL A 214 -4.12 -30.01 22.66
CA VAL A 214 -3.51 -31.32 22.96
C VAL A 214 -4.59 -32.34 23.31
N SER A 215 -5.59 -31.96 24.09
CA SER A 215 -6.72 -32.83 24.44
C SER A 215 -7.49 -33.28 23.20
N ALA A 216 -7.85 -32.36 22.31
CA ALA A 216 -8.56 -32.66 21.07
C ALA A 216 -7.75 -33.55 20.10
N LEU A 217 -6.44 -33.29 19.95
CA LEU A 217 -5.56 -34.11 19.12
C LEU A 217 -5.38 -35.52 19.68
N ASN A 218 -5.30 -35.67 21.01
CA ASN A 218 -5.24 -36.99 21.63
C ASN A 218 -6.53 -37.79 21.41
N GLU A 219 -7.69 -37.13 21.42
CA GLU A 219 -8.97 -37.76 21.13
C GLU A 219 -9.03 -38.25 19.67
N GLN A 220 -8.64 -37.40 18.73
CA GLN A 220 -8.53 -37.78 17.31
C GLN A 220 -7.52 -38.91 17.07
N LEU A 221 -6.39 -38.91 17.77
CA LEU A 221 -5.40 -39.98 17.69
C LEU A 221 -6.00 -41.31 18.16
N LYS A 222 -6.76 -41.28 19.26
CA LYS A 222 -7.40 -42.46 19.85
C LYS A 222 -8.43 -43.10 18.92
N ASP A 223 -9.09 -42.28 18.09
CA ASP A 223 -10.03 -42.75 17.07
C ASP A 223 -9.32 -43.27 15.81
N ALA A 224 -8.20 -42.65 15.43
CA ALA A 224 -7.43 -43.03 14.25
C ALA A 224 -6.55 -44.29 14.43
N GLU A 225 -6.05 -44.54 15.64
CA GLU A 225 -5.25 -45.73 15.98
C GLU A 225 -5.95 -47.07 15.66
N PRO A 226 -7.20 -47.32 16.08
CA PRO A 226 -7.89 -48.57 15.78
C PRO A 226 -8.21 -48.72 14.28
N GLU A 227 -8.44 -47.63 13.56
CA GLU A 227 -8.62 -47.65 12.10
C GLU A 227 -7.32 -48.05 11.39
N LEU A 228 -6.20 -47.45 11.80
CA LEU A 228 -4.87 -47.82 11.31
C LEU A 228 -4.54 -49.29 11.59
N GLU A 229 -4.89 -49.79 12.78
CA GLU A 229 -4.65 -51.17 13.17
C GLU A 229 -5.50 -52.17 12.37
N ARG A 230 -6.76 -51.82 12.07
CA ARG A 230 -7.62 -52.61 11.17
C ARG A 230 -7.04 -52.71 9.77
N LEU A 231 -6.58 -51.59 9.21
CA LEU A 231 -5.98 -51.55 7.87
C LEU A 231 -4.66 -52.36 7.82
N ARG A 232 -3.83 -52.29 8.88
CA ARG A 232 -2.61 -53.11 8.99
C ARG A 232 -2.91 -54.60 9.03
N LYS A 233 -3.89 -55.03 9.82
CA LYS A 233 -4.32 -56.44 9.91
C LYS A 233 -4.94 -56.94 8.59
N GLY A 234 -5.67 -56.08 7.88
CA GLY A 234 -6.21 -56.39 6.55
C GLY A 234 -5.11 -56.62 5.51
N LYS A 235 -4.02 -55.84 5.57
CA LYS A 235 -2.88 -55.96 4.65
C LYS A 235 -2.07 -57.25 4.89
N GLN A 236 -1.81 -57.62 6.15
CA GLN A 236 -1.14 -58.88 6.50
C GLN A 236 -1.90 -60.12 6.02
N LYS A 237 -3.25 -60.12 6.11
CA LYS A 237 -4.07 -61.24 5.62
C LYS A 237 -4.04 -61.41 4.10
N ILE A 238 -3.81 -60.34 3.35
CA ILE A 238 -3.70 -60.38 1.89
C ILE A 238 -2.31 -60.90 1.50
N ASP A 239 -1.27 -60.49 2.22
CA ASP A 239 0.11 -60.94 1.97
C ASP A 239 0.35 -62.42 2.37
N GLU A 240 -0.42 -62.98 3.32
CA GLU A 240 -0.37 -64.41 3.69
C GLU A 240 -1.22 -65.32 2.78
N ALA A 241 -2.09 -64.75 1.94
CA ALA A 241 -2.99 -65.48 1.04
C ALA A 241 -2.47 -65.62 -0.41
N ILE A 242 -1.28 -65.08 -0.69
CA ILE A 242 -0.53 -65.17 -1.96
C ILE A 242 0.66 -66.12 -1.77
#